data_AF-A0A953Q447-F1
#
_entry.id   AF-A0A953Q447-F1
#
_cell.length_a   1.000
_cell.length_b   1.000
_cell.length_c   1.000
_cell.angle_alpha   90.00
_cell.angle_beta   90.00
_cell.angle_gamma   90.00
#
_symmetry.space_group_name_H-M   'P 1'
#
loop_
_entity.id
_entity.type
_entity.pdbx_description
1 polymer ?
#
loop_
_entity_poly.entity_id
_entity_poly.type
_entity_poly.pdbx_seq_one_letter_code
_entity_poly.pdbx_strand_id
1 'polypeptide(L)'
;MPTPLAEALITLDWPRETALRLLLTGGDTLHHYPPAGLPFVLVNNYGPTECTVVATSGPVPPNENRNGLPPIGRPIDNFQIYILDGHLQPVPFGTVGEVHIAGQGLARGYLNRPDLNTAKFVANPFGRTPGEQMYKTGDLARQLADGQIAFVGRIDEQIKIRGYRIEPEEVVMALDQCYGVESSVVVARKDSSGDTRLIAYVVPTLDATLTHNSLQRYLKRYLPDYMVPAAFVRLPTLPTGASGKVDRASLPIPTPDNTIGDEVRVGPSTPVEERVVAILAELLGIEQVGVNDNFFFLGGHSLLGTQLIARARDSFGIELPLRTVFDSPTASQLSVEIERMLRHRSSAD
;
A
#
# COMPACT_ATOMS: atom_id res chain seq x y z
N MET A 1 -3.52 14.59 -3.91
CA MET A 1 -2.57 13.64 -4.55
C MET A 1 -2.20 12.57 -3.53
N PRO A 2 -1.95 11.32 -3.93
CA PRO A 2 -1.46 10.30 -3.00
C PRO A 2 -0.11 10.68 -2.41
N THR A 3 0.07 10.42 -1.11
CA THR A 3 1.28 10.81 -0.37
C THR A 3 2.59 10.34 -0.99
N PRO A 4 2.76 9.09 -1.47
CA PRO A 4 4.03 8.65 -2.04
C PRO A 4 4.44 9.47 -3.28
N LEU A 5 3.48 9.91 -4.09
CA LEU A 5 3.77 10.76 -5.25
C LEU A 5 4.13 12.18 -4.82
N ALA A 6 3.45 12.71 -3.79
CA ALA A 6 3.81 14.02 -3.24
C ALA A 6 5.24 14.02 -2.67
N GLU A 7 5.65 12.95 -1.97
CA GLU A 7 7.02 12.80 -1.46
C GLU A 7 8.07 12.77 -2.56
N ALA A 8 7.78 12.10 -3.68
CA ALA A 8 8.66 12.16 -4.85
C ALA A 8 8.73 13.59 -5.42
N LEU A 9 7.59 14.27 -5.57
CA LEU A 9 7.53 15.61 -6.18
C LEU A 9 8.24 16.69 -5.38
N ILE A 10 8.18 16.66 -4.05
CA ILE A 10 8.81 17.68 -3.20
C ILE A 10 10.35 17.60 -3.21
N THR A 11 10.94 16.54 -3.74
CA THR A 11 12.40 16.37 -3.88
C THR A 11 12.94 16.84 -5.22
N LEU A 12 12.06 17.21 -6.17
CA LEU A 12 12.45 17.70 -7.48
C LEU A 12 12.91 19.17 -7.43
N ASP A 13 13.78 19.54 -8.38
CA ASP A 13 14.11 20.94 -8.63
C ASP A 13 12.95 21.64 -9.31
N TRP A 14 12.26 22.51 -8.56
CA TRP A 14 11.12 23.26 -9.08
C TRP A 14 11.53 24.59 -9.72
N PRO A 15 10.97 24.93 -10.89
CA PRO A 15 11.13 26.26 -11.46
C PRO A 15 10.58 27.33 -10.52
N ARG A 16 11.31 28.45 -10.40
CA ARG A 16 10.87 29.59 -9.58
C ARG A 16 9.54 30.19 -10.05
N GLU A 17 9.21 30.08 -11.34
CA GLU A 17 8.02 30.66 -11.96
C GLU A 17 6.82 29.69 -12.06
N THR A 18 6.73 28.67 -11.20
CA THR A 18 5.57 27.77 -11.22
C THR A 18 4.26 28.48 -10.83
N ALA A 19 3.17 28.13 -11.51
CA ALA A 19 1.82 28.57 -11.16
C ALA A 19 1.21 27.77 -9.99
N LEU A 20 1.81 26.63 -9.62
CA LEU A 20 1.35 25.80 -8.51
C LEU A 20 1.54 26.56 -7.19
N ARG A 21 0.48 26.68 -6.38
CA ARG A 21 0.51 27.38 -5.08
C ARG A 21 0.32 26.45 -3.89
N LEU A 22 -0.47 25.39 -4.07
CA LEU A 22 -0.84 24.44 -3.04
C LEU A 22 -0.76 23.03 -3.59
N LEU A 23 -0.07 22.14 -2.89
CA LEU A 23 -0.07 20.71 -3.16
C LEU A 23 -0.76 19.98 -2.00
N LEU A 24 -1.98 19.50 -2.23
CA LEU A 24 -2.71 18.71 -1.25
C LEU A 24 -2.28 17.25 -1.33
N THR A 25 -1.82 16.70 -0.22
CA THR A 25 -1.46 15.29 -0.08
C THR A 25 -2.29 14.59 0.99
N GLY A 26 -2.44 13.28 0.89
CA GLY A 26 -3.14 12.45 1.88
C GLY A 26 -3.30 11.01 1.41
N GLY A 27 -3.92 10.19 2.26
CA GLY A 27 -4.19 8.78 1.98
C GLY A 27 -3.10 7.81 2.43
N ASP A 28 -1.87 8.28 2.64
CA ASP A 28 -0.76 7.52 3.26
C ASP A 28 0.02 8.36 4.28
N THR A 29 0.87 7.71 5.06
CA THR A 29 1.78 8.39 6.01
C THR A 29 2.75 9.25 5.24
N LEU A 30 2.82 10.55 5.57
CA LEU A 30 3.85 11.44 5.07
C LEU A 30 5.08 11.29 5.97
N HIS A 31 6.19 10.86 5.40
CA HIS A 31 7.46 10.58 6.09
C HIS A 31 8.41 11.78 6.05
N HIS A 32 8.34 12.59 4.99
CA HIS A 32 9.30 13.65 4.75
C HIS A 32 8.67 15.04 4.84
N TYR A 33 9.32 15.92 5.62
CA TYR A 33 9.06 17.35 5.56
C TYR A 33 9.58 17.92 4.22
N PRO A 34 8.88 18.89 3.61
CA PRO A 34 9.34 19.54 2.39
C PRO A 34 10.65 20.31 2.63
N PRO A 35 11.54 20.42 1.62
CA PRO A 35 12.73 21.26 1.74
C PRO A 35 12.37 22.74 1.87
N ALA A 36 13.27 23.52 2.46
CA ALA A 36 13.16 24.96 2.45
C ALA A 36 13.25 25.48 0.99
N GLY A 37 12.29 26.33 0.59
CA GLY A 37 12.32 26.97 -0.72
C GLY A 37 11.42 26.35 -1.80
N LEU A 38 10.54 25.40 -1.45
CA LEU A 38 9.47 25.01 -2.39
C LEU A 38 8.62 26.23 -2.77
N PRO A 39 8.30 26.42 -4.06
CA PRO A 39 7.51 27.57 -4.53
C PRO A 39 6.00 27.43 -4.25
N PHE A 40 5.57 26.36 -3.58
CA PHE A 40 4.20 26.10 -3.17
C PHE A 40 4.15 25.55 -1.73
N VAL A 41 2.98 25.65 -1.11
CA VAL A 41 2.74 25.09 0.22
C VAL A 41 2.26 23.65 0.09
N LEU A 42 2.98 22.72 0.73
CA LEU A 42 2.51 21.35 0.92
C LEU A 42 1.47 21.33 2.05
N VAL A 43 0.31 20.72 1.81
CA VAL A 43 -0.75 20.57 2.81
C VAL A 43 -1.02 19.09 3.01
N ASN A 44 -0.85 18.61 4.24
CA ASN A 44 -1.16 17.22 4.59
C ASN A 44 -2.62 17.11 5.04
N ASN A 45 -3.33 16.16 4.47
CA ASN A 45 -4.74 15.91 4.75
C ASN A 45 -4.90 14.48 5.27
N TYR A 46 -5.76 14.34 6.28
CA TYR A 46 -6.12 13.06 6.86
C TYR A 46 -7.63 12.98 7.02
N GLY A 47 -8.18 11.82 6.70
CA GLY A 47 -9.58 11.52 6.89
C GLY A 47 -9.85 10.10 6.42
N PRO A 48 -10.52 9.26 7.23
CA PRO A 48 -11.07 8.01 6.73
C PRO A 48 -12.29 8.28 5.84
N THR A 49 -12.64 7.33 4.97
CA THR A 49 -13.82 7.42 4.09
C THR A 49 -15.11 7.68 4.86
N GLU A 50 -15.20 7.10 6.05
CA GLU A 50 -16.31 7.22 7.00
C GLU A 50 -16.49 8.65 7.55
N CYS A 51 -15.54 9.55 7.29
CA CYS A 51 -15.59 10.96 7.64
C CYS A 51 -15.50 11.87 6.41
N THR A 52 -15.99 11.40 5.24
CA THR A 52 -16.11 12.21 4.02
C THR A 52 -14.80 12.86 3.58
N VAL A 53 -13.86 12.02 3.14
CA VAL A 53 -12.58 12.41 2.50
C VAL A 53 -11.55 13.00 3.46
N VAL A 54 -11.83 14.14 4.10
CA VAL A 54 -10.86 14.86 4.94
C VAL A 54 -11.53 15.29 6.25
N ALA A 55 -10.91 14.96 7.37
CA ALA A 55 -11.30 15.41 8.70
C ALA A 55 -10.29 16.39 9.31
N THR A 56 -9.01 16.28 8.94
CA THR A 56 -7.97 17.22 9.35
C THR A 56 -7.12 17.66 8.17
N SER A 57 -6.67 18.92 8.20
CA SER A 57 -5.84 19.52 7.16
C SER A 57 -4.87 20.51 7.78
N GLY A 58 -3.66 20.61 7.25
CA GLY A 58 -2.70 21.61 7.72
C GLY A 58 -1.48 21.76 6.81
N PRO A 59 -0.92 22.97 6.71
CA PRO A 59 0.32 23.19 5.99
C PRO A 59 1.47 22.46 6.69
N VAL A 60 2.31 21.79 5.90
CA VAL A 60 3.52 21.13 6.41
C VAL A 60 4.65 22.15 6.39
N PRO A 61 5.24 22.51 7.55
CA PRO A 61 6.34 23.46 7.59
C PRO A 61 7.59 22.86 6.90
N PRO A 62 8.53 23.69 6.43
CA PRO A 62 9.80 23.19 5.91
C PRO A 62 10.58 22.36 6.92
N ASN A 63 11.44 21.49 6.40
CA ASN A 63 12.36 20.68 7.17
C ASN A 63 13.45 21.55 7.82
N GLU A 64 13.21 21.98 9.06
CA GLU A 64 14.14 22.76 9.88
C GLU A 64 14.75 21.88 10.98
N ASN A 65 15.32 20.73 10.59
CA ASN A 65 15.78 19.67 11.52
C ASN A 65 14.68 19.17 12.47
N ARG A 66 13.46 19.06 11.94
CA ARG A 66 12.31 18.57 12.71
C ARG A 66 12.41 17.06 12.89
N ASN A 67 12.18 16.58 14.11
CA ASN A 67 12.14 15.17 14.43
C ASN A 67 10.71 14.60 14.33
N GLY A 68 10.58 13.38 13.82
CA GLY A 68 9.29 12.68 13.68
C GLY A 68 8.61 12.91 12.34
N LEU A 69 7.39 12.39 12.21
CA LEU A 69 6.58 12.53 10.98
C LEU A 69 5.92 13.91 10.91
N PRO A 70 5.75 14.49 9.71
CA PRO A 70 4.85 15.60 9.47
C PRO A 70 3.46 15.42 10.08
N PRO A 71 2.90 16.47 10.73
CA PRO A 71 1.58 16.39 11.33
C PRO A 71 0.49 16.21 10.27
N ILE A 72 -0.67 15.70 10.70
CA ILE A 72 -1.88 15.58 9.89
C ILE A 72 -2.78 16.84 10.00
N GLY A 73 -2.22 17.94 10.50
CA GLY A 73 -2.88 19.23 10.58
C GLY A 73 -3.85 19.38 11.76
N ARG A 74 -4.90 20.17 11.56
CA ARG A 74 -5.95 20.47 12.56
C ARG A 74 -7.32 20.06 12.02
N PRO A 75 -8.34 19.88 12.88
CA PRO A 75 -9.71 19.63 12.43
C PRO A 75 -10.15 20.69 11.42
N ILE A 76 -10.78 20.27 10.33
CA ILE A 76 -11.44 21.19 9.40
C ILE A 76 -12.81 21.63 9.97
N ASP A 77 -13.44 22.60 9.33
CA ASP A 77 -14.75 23.10 9.76
C ASP A 77 -15.78 21.98 9.92
N ASN A 78 -16.62 22.12 10.95
CA ASN A 78 -17.70 21.18 11.28
C ASN A 78 -17.26 19.77 11.69
N PHE A 79 -15.96 19.53 11.89
CA PHE A 79 -15.42 18.33 12.55
C PHE A 79 -14.89 18.64 13.95
N GLN A 80 -14.96 17.64 14.81
CA GLN A 80 -14.27 17.58 16.09
C GLN A 80 -13.42 16.31 16.13
N ILE A 81 -12.18 16.45 16.60
CA ILE A 81 -11.27 15.33 16.79
C ILE A 81 -11.02 15.16 18.29
N TYR A 82 -11.26 13.96 18.78
CA TYR A 82 -10.97 13.55 20.15
C TYR A 82 -9.87 12.51 20.13
N ILE A 83 -8.91 12.64 21.05
CA ILE A 83 -7.86 11.65 21.27
C ILE A 83 -8.17 10.99 22.62
N LEU A 84 -8.62 9.74 22.57
CA LEU A 84 -9.25 9.06 23.70
C LEU A 84 -8.47 7.81 24.12
N ASP A 85 -8.63 7.42 25.38
CA ASP A 85 -8.17 6.12 25.89
C ASP A 85 -9.20 5.00 25.66
N GLY A 86 -8.88 3.78 26.13
CA GLY A 86 -9.76 2.61 26.01
C GLY A 86 -11.10 2.71 26.77
N HIS A 87 -11.26 3.71 27.62
CA HIS A 87 -12.49 4.01 28.38
C HIS A 87 -13.25 5.21 27.80
N LEU A 88 -12.90 5.64 26.58
CA LEU A 88 -13.46 6.83 25.92
C LEU A 88 -13.27 8.12 26.73
N GLN A 89 -12.20 8.22 27.53
CA GLN A 89 -11.81 9.43 28.23
C GLN A 89 -10.73 10.19 27.45
N PRO A 90 -10.75 11.54 27.42
CA PRO A 90 -9.69 12.31 26.79
C PRO A 90 -8.33 12.02 27.43
N VAL A 91 -7.33 11.70 26.61
CA VAL A 91 -5.96 11.52 27.11
C VAL A 91 -5.35 12.87 27.52
N PRO A 92 -4.37 12.89 28.43
CA PRO A 92 -3.61 14.10 28.73
C PRO A 92 -2.94 14.70 27.49
N PHE A 93 -2.73 16.01 27.51
CA PHE A 93 -2.09 16.73 26.40
C PHE A 93 -0.73 16.11 26.02
N GLY A 94 -0.52 15.85 24.73
CA GLY A 94 0.71 15.25 24.20
C GLY A 94 0.82 13.73 24.35
N THR A 95 -0.11 13.09 25.06
CA THR A 95 -0.17 11.62 25.18
C THR A 95 -0.81 10.99 23.94
N VAL A 96 -0.40 9.77 23.62
CA VAL A 96 -0.97 8.99 22.51
C VAL A 96 -2.30 8.39 22.93
N GLY A 97 -3.31 8.51 22.07
CA GLY A 97 -4.60 7.83 22.21
C GLY A 97 -5.24 7.58 20.85
N GLU A 98 -6.41 6.96 20.87
CA GLU A 98 -7.18 6.64 19.65
C GLU A 98 -7.93 7.87 19.14
N VAL A 99 -7.79 8.14 17.85
CA VAL A 99 -8.51 9.20 17.14
C VAL A 99 -9.98 8.82 16.99
N HIS A 100 -10.86 9.65 17.54
CA HIS A 100 -12.30 9.60 17.33
C HIS A 100 -12.75 10.88 16.64
N ILE A 101 -13.61 10.76 15.64
CA ILE A 101 -14.02 11.87 14.79
C ILE A 101 -15.52 12.08 14.94
N ALA A 102 -15.95 13.28 15.30
CA ALA A 102 -17.37 13.66 15.31
C ALA A 102 -17.61 14.83 14.37
N GLY A 103 -18.87 15.06 13.99
CA GLY A 103 -19.25 16.22 13.20
C GLY A 103 -20.12 15.89 11.99
N GLN A 104 -20.38 16.90 11.17
CA GLN A 104 -21.37 16.81 10.09
C GLN A 104 -20.94 15.91 8.93
N GLY A 105 -19.63 15.69 8.75
CA GLY A 105 -19.11 14.85 7.66
C GLY A 105 -19.04 13.36 7.98
N LEU A 106 -19.65 12.89 9.07
CA LEU A 106 -19.78 11.45 9.32
C LEU A 106 -20.65 10.79 8.27
N ALA A 107 -20.20 9.64 7.77
CA ALA A 107 -21.01 8.78 6.91
C ALA A 107 -22.24 8.27 7.67
N ARG A 108 -23.29 7.91 6.93
CA ARG A 108 -24.48 7.27 7.49
C ARG A 108 -24.20 5.87 8.09
N GLY A 109 -23.03 5.31 7.80
CA GLY A 109 -22.63 3.96 8.17
C GLY A 109 -22.33 3.08 6.95
N TYR A 110 -21.92 1.85 7.24
CA TYR A 110 -21.73 0.76 6.31
C TYR A 110 -23.08 0.19 5.85
N LEU A 111 -23.22 0.01 4.54
CA LEU A 111 -24.42 -0.55 3.93
C LEU A 111 -24.63 -2.00 4.37
N ASN A 112 -25.84 -2.31 4.87
CA ASN A 112 -26.24 -3.66 5.31
C ASN A 112 -25.35 -4.30 6.38
N ARG A 113 -24.64 -3.49 7.18
CA ARG A 113 -23.73 -3.95 8.24
C ARG A 113 -24.03 -3.29 9.60
N PRO A 114 -25.18 -3.60 10.23
CA PRO A 114 -25.58 -2.99 11.51
C PRO A 114 -24.60 -3.32 12.65
N ASP A 115 -23.94 -4.48 12.58
CA ASP A 115 -22.88 -4.92 13.47
C ASP A 115 -21.69 -3.95 13.45
N LEU A 116 -21.17 -3.64 12.24
CA LEU A 116 -20.07 -2.69 12.08
C LEU A 116 -20.49 -1.25 12.42
N ASN A 117 -21.72 -0.87 12.07
CA ASN A 117 -22.24 0.45 12.40
C ASN A 117 -22.26 0.68 13.91
N THR A 118 -22.72 -0.31 14.68
CA THR A 118 -22.74 -0.23 16.15
C THR A 118 -21.33 -0.20 16.72
N ALA A 119 -20.40 -0.98 16.15
CA ALA A 119 -19.03 -1.08 16.64
C ALA A 119 -18.17 0.15 16.31
N LYS A 120 -18.41 0.83 15.18
CA LYS A 120 -17.56 1.92 14.68
C LYS A 120 -18.17 3.31 14.82
N PHE A 121 -19.50 3.46 14.82
CA PHE A 121 -20.19 4.74 15.01
C PHE A 121 -20.81 4.79 16.40
N VAL A 122 -19.99 5.11 17.38
CA VAL A 122 -20.33 5.07 18.81
C VAL A 122 -20.95 6.39 19.27
N ALA A 123 -21.65 6.38 20.40
CA ALA A 123 -22.19 7.60 21.00
C ALA A 123 -21.06 8.59 21.33
N ASN A 124 -21.28 9.88 21.05
CA ASN A 124 -20.35 10.95 21.42
C ASN A 124 -20.71 11.50 22.82
N PRO A 125 -19.96 11.17 23.89
CA PRO A 125 -20.25 11.66 25.24
C PRO A 125 -19.95 13.16 25.40
N PHE A 126 -19.23 13.75 24.45
CA PHE A 126 -18.88 15.18 24.42
C PHE A 126 -19.83 16.00 23.55
N GLY A 127 -20.84 15.33 22.95
CA GLY A 127 -21.79 15.96 22.05
C GLY A 127 -22.66 17.00 22.74
N ARG A 128 -23.06 18.03 21.98
CA ARG A 128 -23.91 19.10 22.52
C ARG A 128 -25.39 18.72 22.48
N THR A 129 -25.77 17.82 21.58
CA THR A 129 -27.14 17.35 21.39
C THR A 129 -27.25 15.84 21.62
N PRO A 130 -28.37 15.36 22.19
CA PRO A 130 -28.61 13.93 22.37
C PRO A 130 -28.56 13.19 21.03
N GLY A 131 -27.87 12.06 21.00
CA GLY A 131 -27.76 11.21 19.81
C GLY A 131 -26.62 11.56 18.87
N GLU A 132 -25.78 12.56 19.17
CA GLU A 132 -24.53 12.77 18.44
C GLU A 132 -23.64 11.52 18.51
N GLN A 133 -23.03 11.19 17.37
CA GLN A 133 -22.12 10.06 17.23
C GLN A 133 -20.70 10.53 16.93
N MET A 134 -19.75 9.64 17.18
CA MET A 134 -18.37 9.75 16.73
C MET A 134 -17.93 8.44 16.06
N TYR A 135 -17.10 8.57 15.02
CA TYR A 135 -16.48 7.45 14.33
C TYR A 135 -15.16 7.07 15.00
N LYS A 136 -15.03 5.78 15.32
CA LYS A 136 -13.86 5.15 15.91
C LYS A 136 -12.89 4.69 14.82
N THR A 137 -11.77 5.41 14.65
CA THR A 137 -10.90 5.27 13.46
C THR A 137 -9.95 4.07 13.50
N GLY A 138 -9.57 3.61 14.69
CA GLY A 138 -8.43 2.68 14.88
C GLY A 138 -7.06 3.33 14.67
N ASP A 139 -6.98 4.64 14.41
CA ASP A 139 -5.72 5.39 14.30
C ASP A 139 -5.27 5.92 15.66
N LEU A 140 -3.96 5.88 15.91
CA LEU A 140 -3.32 6.46 17.08
C LEU A 140 -2.70 7.81 16.72
N ALA A 141 -2.93 8.81 17.56
CA ALA A 141 -2.35 10.13 17.40
C ALA A 141 -2.09 10.80 18.76
N ARG A 142 -1.41 11.94 18.72
CA ARG A 142 -1.28 12.85 19.86
C ARG A 142 -1.39 14.30 19.40
N GLN A 143 -1.84 15.18 20.29
CA GLN A 143 -1.87 16.61 20.03
C GLN A 143 -0.49 17.24 20.27
N LEU A 144 -0.10 18.18 19.41
CA LEU A 144 1.14 18.95 19.49
C LEU A 144 0.91 20.30 20.18
N ALA A 145 2.00 20.91 20.66
CA ALA A 145 2.01 22.24 21.32
C ALA A 145 1.35 23.35 20.49
N ASP A 146 1.47 23.27 19.17
CA ASP A 146 0.88 24.21 18.22
C ASP A 146 -0.58 23.85 17.86
N GLY A 147 -1.19 22.87 18.52
CA GLY A 147 -2.55 22.41 18.27
C GLY A 147 -2.71 21.54 17.03
N GLN A 148 -1.64 21.25 16.29
CA GLN A 148 -1.68 20.23 15.23
C GLN A 148 -1.72 18.82 15.82
N ILE A 149 -2.07 17.84 15.00
CA ILE A 149 -2.17 16.44 15.41
C ILE A 149 -1.03 15.66 14.73
N ALA A 150 -0.26 14.94 15.53
CA ALA A 150 0.76 14.01 15.06
C ALA A 150 0.19 12.59 15.00
N PHE A 151 0.19 12.01 13.80
CA PHE A 151 -0.13 10.61 13.59
C PHE A 151 0.98 9.71 14.15
N VAL A 152 0.60 8.61 14.80
CA VAL A 152 1.53 7.67 15.46
C VAL A 152 1.47 6.30 14.79
N GLY A 153 0.29 5.83 14.40
CA GLY A 153 0.13 4.50 13.81
C GLY A 153 -1.31 4.02 13.89
N ARG A 154 -1.52 2.71 13.81
CA ARG A 154 -2.83 2.07 13.97
C ARG A 154 -2.83 1.10 15.14
N ILE A 155 -4.02 0.91 15.71
CA ILE A 155 -4.29 -0.10 16.75
C ILE A 155 -4.51 -1.46 16.12
N ASP A 156 -5.13 -1.48 14.94
CA ASP A 156 -5.44 -2.67 14.17
C ASP A 156 -4.40 -2.92 13.07
N GLU A 157 -4.60 -4.02 12.34
CA GLU A 157 -3.67 -4.54 11.33
C GLU A 157 -3.90 -3.94 9.94
N GLN A 158 -4.78 -2.95 9.83
CA GLN A 158 -5.08 -2.31 8.58
C GLN A 158 -3.86 -1.58 8.02
N ILE A 159 -3.67 -1.69 6.71
CA ILE A 159 -2.45 -1.21 6.04
C ILE A 159 -2.82 -0.22 4.94
N LYS A 160 -2.00 0.81 4.80
CA LYS A 160 -2.00 1.70 3.63
C LYS A 160 -0.84 1.32 2.73
N ILE A 161 -1.17 0.96 1.48
CA ILE A 161 -0.18 0.66 0.45
C ILE A 161 -0.49 1.52 -0.75
N ARG A 162 0.41 2.45 -1.08
CA ARG A 162 0.28 3.33 -2.24
C ARG A 162 -1.04 4.11 -2.25
N GLY A 163 -1.50 4.52 -1.06
CA GLY A 163 -2.78 5.22 -0.86
C GLY A 163 -4.03 4.35 -0.86
N TYR A 164 -3.91 3.03 -1.06
CA TYR A 164 -5.02 2.09 -0.90
C TYR A 164 -5.11 1.61 0.54
N ARG A 165 -6.32 1.66 1.10
CA ARG A 165 -6.67 1.08 2.40
C ARG A 165 -6.94 -0.41 2.17
N ILE A 166 -6.13 -1.26 2.79
CA ILE A 166 -6.19 -2.71 2.65
C ILE A 166 -6.44 -3.32 4.02
N GLU A 167 -7.42 -4.22 4.08
CA GLU A 167 -7.63 -5.11 5.22
C GLU A 167 -6.96 -6.46 4.89
N PRO A 168 -5.82 -6.81 5.51
CA PRO A 168 -5.14 -8.07 5.23
C PRO A 168 -6.04 -9.29 5.42
N GLU A 169 -6.97 -9.23 6.38
CA GLU A 169 -7.98 -10.26 6.63
C GLU A 169 -8.87 -10.54 5.41
N GLU A 170 -9.16 -9.56 4.56
CA GLU A 170 -9.92 -9.78 3.32
C GLU A 170 -9.14 -10.68 2.35
N VAL A 171 -7.82 -10.48 2.29
CA VAL A 171 -6.91 -11.29 1.48
C VAL A 171 -6.75 -12.69 2.07
N VAL A 172 -6.64 -12.80 3.40
CA VAL A 172 -6.62 -14.09 4.12
C VAL A 172 -7.90 -14.87 3.87
N MET A 173 -9.07 -14.24 4.00
CA MET A 173 -10.36 -14.89 3.75
C MET A 173 -10.45 -15.43 2.31
N ALA A 174 -9.94 -14.71 1.33
CA ALA A 174 -9.90 -15.20 -0.04
C ALA A 174 -8.91 -16.37 -0.19
N LEU A 175 -7.70 -16.27 0.38
CA LEU A 175 -6.68 -17.31 0.34
C LEU A 175 -7.14 -18.61 1.00
N ASP A 176 -7.78 -18.55 2.16
CA ASP A 176 -8.27 -19.71 2.91
C ASP A 176 -9.43 -20.43 2.20
N GLN A 177 -10.02 -19.82 1.17
CA GLN A 177 -10.99 -20.47 0.26
C GLN A 177 -10.35 -21.03 -1.01
N CYS A 178 -9.03 -20.84 -1.20
CA CYS A 178 -8.31 -21.40 -2.33
C CYS A 178 -8.01 -22.88 -2.11
N TYR A 179 -8.30 -23.70 -3.13
CA TYR A 179 -7.96 -25.13 -3.08
C TYR A 179 -6.45 -25.33 -2.84
N GLY A 180 -6.12 -26.18 -1.86
CA GLY A 180 -4.75 -26.48 -1.48
C GLY A 180 -4.15 -25.57 -0.40
N VAL A 181 -4.89 -24.56 0.08
CA VAL A 181 -4.50 -23.72 1.22
C VAL A 181 -5.25 -24.19 2.47
N GLU A 182 -4.51 -24.56 3.52
CA GLU A 182 -5.07 -24.91 4.84
C GLU A 182 -5.29 -23.67 5.69
N SER A 183 -4.31 -22.78 5.74
CA SER A 183 -4.40 -21.50 6.45
C SER A 183 -3.42 -20.49 5.89
N SER A 184 -3.70 -19.21 6.11
CA SER A 184 -2.81 -18.14 5.66
C SER A 184 -2.75 -16.96 6.63
N VAL A 185 -1.70 -16.15 6.49
CA VAL A 185 -1.60 -14.82 7.10
C VAL A 185 -0.98 -13.86 6.10
N VAL A 186 -1.52 -12.65 6.01
CA VAL A 186 -1.03 -11.61 5.11
C VAL A 186 -0.46 -10.46 5.94
N VAL A 187 0.73 -10.00 5.58
CA VAL A 187 1.39 -8.86 6.22
C VAL A 187 1.96 -7.94 5.15
N ALA A 188 2.13 -6.67 5.48
CA ALA A 188 2.92 -5.79 4.65
C ALA A 188 4.38 -5.76 5.08
N ARG A 189 5.29 -5.84 4.10
CA ARG A 189 6.73 -5.71 4.30
C ARG A 189 7.29 -4.69 3.33
N LYS A 190 8.33 -3.98 3.78
CA LYS A 190 9.15 -3.15 2.90
C LYS A 190 10.12 -4.05 2.14
N ASP A 191 10.24 -3.82 0.83
CA ASP A 191 11.28 -4.44 0.02
C ASP A 191 12.64 -3.70 0.20
N SER A 192 13.66 -4.14 -0.53
CA SER A 192 15.01 -3.54 -0.51
C SER A 192 15.03 -2.07 -0.96
N SER A 193 14.02 -1.61 -1.70
CA SER A 193 13.86 -0.23 -2.13
C SER A 193 13.07 0.64 -1.14
N GLY A 194 12.54 0.05 -0.06
CA GLY A 194 11.72 0.73 0.94
C GLY A 194 10.22 0.74 0.60
N ASP A 195 9.82 0.16 -0.53
CA ASP A 195 8.44 0.06 -0.99
C ASP A 195 7.67 -0.99 -0.19
N THR A 196 6.52 -0.61 0.36
CA THR A 196 5.65 -1.52 1.10
C THR A 196 4.86 -2.42 0.14
N ARG A 197 4.88 -3.73 0.35
CA ARG A 197 4.14 -4.74 -0.43
C ARG A 197 3.48 -5.77 0.48
N LEU A 198 2.37 -6.34 0.03
CA LEU A 198 1.74 -7.48 0.70
C LEU A 198 2.53 -8.76 0.46
N ILE A 199 2.74 -9.53 1.52
CA ILE A 199 3.33 -10.86 1.52
C ILE A 199 2.33 -11.79 2.19
N ALA A 200 1.95 -12.86 1.49
CA ALA A 200 1.12 -13.92 2.05
C ALA A 200 2.00 -15.08 2.51
N TYR A 201 1.74 -15.56 3.71
CA TYR A 201 2.32 -16.80 4.23
C TYR A 201 1.23 -17.84 4.23
N VAL A 202 1.53 -18.99 3.62
CA VAL A 202 0.53 -19.99 3.27
C VAL A 202 0.98 -21.34 3.80
N VAL A 203 0.10 -22.00 4.55
CA VAL A 203 0.22 -23.40 4.94
C VAL A 203 -0.55 -24.23 3.91
N PRO A 204 0.11 -25.04 3.09
CA PRO A 204 -0.56 -25.90 2.10
C PRO A 204 -1.21 -27.10 2.77
N THR A 205 -2.32 -27.59 2.23
CA THR A 205 -2.87 -28.89 2.66
C THR A 205 -1.93 -30.03 2.27
N LEU A 206 -2.02 -31.17 2.97
CA LEU A 206 -1.31 -32.40 2.59
C LEU A 206 -1.58 -32.71 1.10
N ASP A 207 -0.53 -32.97 0.33
CA ASP A 207 -0.55 -33.26 -1.12
C ASP A 207 -0.90 -32.10 -2.08
N ALA A 208 -1.03 -30.86 -1.59
CA ALA A 208 -1.26 -29.71 -2.47
C ALA A 208 0.04 -29.16 -3.09
N THR A 209 0.09 -29.18 -4.42
CA THR A 209 1.03 -28.37 -5.20
C THR A 209 0.42 -26.99 -5.45
N LEU A 210 0.82 -26.04 -4.61
CA LEU A 210 0.56 -24.61 -4.85
C LEU A 210 1.65 -24.03 -5.74
N THR A 211 1.24 -23.18 -6.69
CA THR A 211 2.16 -22.40 -7.52
C THR A 211 1.85 -20.92 -7.38
N HIS A 212 2.83 -20.08 -7.67
CA HIS A 212 2.66 -18.63 -7.62
C HIS A 212 1.49 -18.18 -8.51
N ASN A 213 1.48 -18.65 -9.76
CA ASN A 213 0.48 -18.26 -10.75
C ASN A 213 -0.93 -18.72 -10.34
N SER A 214 -1.07 -19.93 -9.78
CA SER A 214 -2.39 -20.44 -9.39
C SER A 214 -3.02 -19.60 -8.28
N LEU A 215 -2.23 -19.22 -7.26
CA LEU A 215 -2.65 -18.36 -6.16
C LEU A 215 -3.00 -16.94 -6.63
N GLN A 216 -2.12 -16.29 -7.42
CA GLN A 216 -2.41 -14.95 -7.96
C GLN A 216 -3.67 -14.94 -8.83
N ARG A 217 -3.79 -15.90 -9.74
CA ARG A 217 -4.93 -15.99 -10.65
C ARG A 217 -6.25 -16.25 -9.89
N TYR A 218 -6.20 -17.02 -8.80
CA TYR A 218 -7.36 -17.21 -7.95
C TYR A 218 -7.77 -15.89 -7.27
N LEU A 219 -6.82 -15.20 -6.63
CA LEU A 219 -7.11 -13.96 -5.90
C LEU A 219 -7.62 -12.84 -6.81
N LYS A 220 -7.07 -12.71 -8.02
CA LYS A 220 -7.52 -11.71 -9.01
C LYS A 220 -8.98 -11.89 -9.46
N ARG A 221 -9.63 -13.02 -9.17
CA ARG A 221 -11.07 -13.20 -9.45
C ARG A 221 -11.97 -12.51 -8.42
N TYR A 222 -11.45 -12.27 -7.22
CA TYR A 222 -12.22 -11.79 -6.07
C TYR A 222 -11.71 -10.47 -5.51
N LEU A 223 -10.43 -10.17 -5.70
CA LEU A 223 -9.74 -9.01 -5.15
C LEU A 223 -9.23 -8.10 -6.27
N PRO A 224 -9.21 -6.78 -6.05
CA PRO A 224 -8.54 -5.84 -6.94
C PRO A 224 -7.02 -6.07 -6.93
N ASP A 225 -6.34 -5.68 -8.01
CA ASP A 225 -4.90 -5.95 -8.20
C ASP A 225 -4.01 -5.46 -7.04
N TYR A 226 -4.35 -4.34 -6.41
CA TYR A 226 -3.55 -3.78 -5.30
C TYR A 226 -3.66 -4.58 -3.98
N MET A 227 -4.63 -5.48 -3.85
CA MET A 227 -4.79 -6.39 -2.71
C MET A 227 -4.14 -7.76 -2.94
N VAL A 228 -3.71 -8.06 -4.16
CA VAL A 228 -3.07 -9.33 -4.48
C VAL A 228 -1.66 -9.33 -3.88
N PRO A 229 -1.30 -10.30 -3.03
CA PRO A 229 0.03 -10.42 -2.47
C PRO A 229 1.08 -10.46 -3.57
N ALA A 230 2.17 -9.75 -3.30
CA ALA A 230 3.31 -9.77 -4.15
C ALA A 230 3.90 -11.19 -4.11
N ALA A 231 4.30 -11.70 -2.94
CA ALA A 231 4.86 -13.03 -2.81
C ALA A 231 4.01 -13.94 -1.91
N PHE A 232 4.16 -15.25 -2.12
CA PHE A 232 3.58 -16.31 -1.29
C PHE A 232 4.72 -17.11 -0.67
N VAL A 233 4.81 -17.12 0.65
CA VAL A 233 5.84 -17.86 1.40
C VAL A 233 5.21 -19.14 1.94
N ARG A 234 5.84 -20.29 1.68
CA ARG A 234 5.39 -21.56 2.21
C ARG A 234 5.78 -21.67 3.69
N LEU A 235 4.81 -22.01 4.53
CA LEU A 235 5.05 -22.39 5.92
C LEU A 235 4.58 -23.82 6.18
N PRO A 236 5.26 -24.57 7.07
CA PRO A 236 4.75 -25.85 7.54
C PRO A 236 3.54 -25.66 8.47
N THR A 237 3.54 -24.60 9.28
CA THR A 237 2.45 -24.18 10.18
C THR A 237 2.54 -22.67 10.42
N LEU A 238 1.43 -22.04 10.81
CA LEU A 238 1.45 -20.65 11.26
C LEU A 238 2.14 -20.55 12.63
N PRO A 239 3.11 -19.65 12.82
CA PRO A 239 3.67 -19.42 14.15
C PRO A 239 2.59 -18.82 15.05
N THR A 240 2.40 -19.37 16.25
CA THR A 240 1.44 -18.87 17.23
C THR A 240 2.13 -18.44 18.50
N GLY A 241 1.73 -17.30 19.05
CA GLY A 241 2.17 -16.84 20.37
C GLY A 241 1.44 -17.56 21.51
N ALA A 242 1.81 -17.26 22.76
CA ALA A 242 1.28 -17.90 23.96
C ALA A 242 -0.25 -17.79 24.15
N SER A 243 -0.89 -16.84 23.46
CA SER A 243 -2.35 -16.66 23.46
C SER A 243 -3.09 -17.48 22.38
N GLY A 244 -2.37 -18.26 21.57
CA GLY A 244 -2.92 -18.98 20.43
C GLY A 244 -3.16 -18.12 19.17
N LYS A 245 -2.84 -16.83 19.21
CA LYS A 245 -2.87 -15.93 18.05
C LYS A 245 -1.62 -16.07 17.19
N VAL A 246 -1.72 -15.78 15.90
CA VAL A 246 -0.56 -15.77 14.98
C VAL A 246 0.49 -14.77 15.46
N ASP A 247 1.72 -15.24 15.65
CA ASP A 247 2.88 -14.42 15.97
C ASP A 247 3.53 -13.91 14.68
N ARG A 248 3.09 -12.72 14.24
CA ARG A 248 3.57 -12.11 13.00
C ARG A 248 5.03 -11.69 13.05
N ALA A 249 5.58 -11.46 14.25
CA ALA A 249 6.97 -11.05 14.41
C ALA A 249 7.96 -12.17 14.09
N SER A 250 7.55 -13.43 14.26
CA SER A 250 8.36 -14.61 13.92
C SER A 250 8.18 -15.11 12.48
N LEU A 251 7.37 -14.44 11.67
CA LEU A 251 7.23 -14.77 10.25
C LEU A 251 8.58 -14.60 9.52
N PRO A 252 9.06 -15.62 8.77
CA PRO A 252 10.35 -15.57 8.12
C PRO A 252 10.38 -14.52 7.01
N ILE A 253 11.57 -13.99 6.71
CA ILE A 253 11.75 -13.07 5.59
C ILE A 253 11.59 -13.88 4.28
N PRO A 254 10.86 -13.37 3.27
CA PRO A 254 10.78 -14.03 1.96
C PRO A 254 12.17 -14.19 1.33
N THR A 255 12.50 -15.40 0.90
CA THR A 255 13.72 -15.75 0.17
C THR A 255 13.36 -16.63 -1.02
N PRO A 256 14.20 -16.74 -2.06
CA PRO A 256 13.95 -17.64 -3.19
C PRO A 256 13.63 -19.08 -2.77
N ASP A 257 14.20 -19.56 -1.67
CA ASP A 257 14.03 -20.93 -1.18
C ASP A 257 12.70 -21.18 -0.46
N ASN A 258 12.12 -20.15 0.18
CA ASN A 258 10.87 -20.29 0.94
C ASN A 258 9.64 -19.73 0.23
N THR A 259 9.85 -18.98 -0.84
CA THR A 259 8.75 -18.49 -1.69
C THR A 259 8.23 -19.61 -2.58
N ILE A 260 6.91 -19.75 -2.64
CA ILE A 260 6.22 -20.60 -3.60
C ILE A 260 6.47 -20.00 -5.00
N GLY A 261 7.36 -20.62 -5.74
CA GLY A 261 7.57 -20.38 -7.16
C GLY A 261 6.66 -21.23 -8.05
N ASP A 262 6.83 -21.10 -9.36
CA ASP A 262 6.29 -22.07 -10.31
C ASP A 262 7.30 -23.23 -10.45
N GLU A 263 6.83 -24.50 -10.37
CA GLU A 263 7.70 -25.70 -10.31
C GLU A 263 8.58 -25.91 -11.54
N VAL A 264 8.21 -25.33 -12.68
CA VAL A 264 9.00 -25.35 -13.91
C VAL A 264 9.37 -23.91 -14.22
N ARG A 265 10.67 -23.60 -14.17
CA ARG A 265 11.18 -22.35 -14.74
C ARG A 265 10.99 -22.44 -16.25
N VAL A 266 9.88 -21.90 -16.73
CA VAL A 266 9.53 -21.87 -18.15
C VAL A 266 10.50 -20.91 -18.83
N GLY A 267 11.30 -21.44 -19.75
CA GLY A 267 12.14 -20.62 -20.63
C GLY A 267 11.29 -19.84 -21.64
N PRO A 268 11.87 -18.81 -22.28
CA PRO A 268 11.18 -18.07 -23.33
C PRO A 268 10.79 -18.98 -24.49
N SER A 269 9.60 -18.73 -25.05
CA SER A 269 9.01 -19.49 -26.16
C SER A 269 8.80 -18.63 -27.42
N THR A 270 8.91 -17.30 -27.30
CA THR A 270 8.84 -16.36 -28.43
C THR A 270 10.09 -15.47 -28.49
N PRO A 271 10.44 -14.92 -29.67
CA PRO A 271 11.55 -13.97 -29.79
C PRO A 271 11.41 -12.72 -28.90
N VAL A 272 10.17 -12.31 -28.62
CA VAL A 272 9.90 -11.20 -27.70
C VAL A 272 10.22 -11.63 -26.27
N GLU A 273 9.75 -12.79 -25.83
CA GLU A 273 10.07 -13.34 -24.51
C GLU A 273 11.58 -13.52 -24.33
N GLU A 274 12.28 -14.06 -25.32
CA GLU A 274 13.74 -14.24 -25.28
C GLU A 274 14.45 -12.91 -25.00
N ARG A 275 14.04 -11.86 -25.73
CA ARG A 275 14.65 -10.56 -25.58
C ARG A 275 14.28 -9.88 -24.26
N VAL A 276 13.04 -10.01 -23.79
CA VAL A 276 12.62 -9.48 -22.49
C VAL A 276 13.36 -10.18 -21.35
N VAL A 277 13.45 -11.51 -21.37
CA VAL A 277 14.19 -12.31 -20.39
C VAL A 277 15.66 -11.86 -20.32
N ALA A 278 16.31 -11.68 -21.48
CA ALA A 278 17.69 -11.19 -21.53
C ALA A 278 17.84 -9.80 -20.89
N ILE A 279 16.93 -8.87 -21.20
CA ILE A 279 16.94 -7.53 -20.60
C ILE A 279 16.80 -7.61 -19.07
N LEU A 280 15.88 -8.44 -18.57
CA LEU A 280 15.67 -8.60 -17.12
C LEU A 280 16.90 -9.21 -16.44
N ALA A 281 17.48 -10.27 -17.01
CA ALA A 281 18.67 -10.92 -16.48
C ALA A 281 19.85 -9.93 -16.36
N GLU A 282 20.08 -9.12 -17.40
CA GLU A 282 21.13 -8.08 -17.40
C GLU A 282 20.87 -6.97 -16.38
N LEU A 283 19.62 -6.53 -16.22
CA LEU A 283 19.26 -5.47 -15.27
C LEU A 283 19.37 -5.92 -13.82
N LEU A 284 19.01 -7.17 -13.55
CA LEU A 284 18.98 -7.74 -12.22
C LEU A 284 20.34 -8.35 -11.82
N GLY A 285 21.25 -8.55 -12.77
CA GLY A 285 22.56 -9.15 -12.51
C GLY A 285 22.49 -10.63 -12.16
N ILE A 286 21.54 -11.37 -12.74
CA ILE A 286 21.31 -12.79 -12.47
C ILE A 286 21.42 -13.62 -13.75
N GLU A 287 21.89 -14.87 -13.63
CA GLU A 287 22.20 -15.72 -14.78
C GLU A 287 20.97 -16.22 -15.54
N GLN A 288 19.85 -16.47 -14.84
CA GLN A 288 18.64 -17.03 -15.43
C GLN A 288 17.38 -16.35 -14.89
N VAL A 289 16.50 -15.94 -15.80
CA VAL A 289 15.16 -15.42 -15.52
C VAL A 289 14.15 -16.27 -16.28
N GLY A 290 13.21 -16.89 -15.57
CA GLY A 290 12.06 -17.56 -16.17
C GLY A 290 11.03 -16.54 -16.68
N VAL A 291 10.22 -16.92 -17.68
CA VAL A 291 9.23 -15.99 -18.24
C VAL A 291 8.16 -15.57 -17.22
N ASN A 292 7.93 -16.38 -16.19
CA ASN A 292 6.98 -16.09 -15.12
C ASN A 292 7.64 -15.57 -13.85
N ASP A 293 8.97 -15.42 -13.82
CA ASP A 293 9.65 -14.87 -12.66
C ASP A 293 9.28 -13.38 -12.53
N ASN A 294 8.82 -12.99 -11.34
CA ASN A 294 8.40 -11.63 -11.08
C ASN A 294 9.62 -10.72 -10.92
N PHE A 295 9.73 -9.72 -11.79
CA PHE A 295 10.82 -8.74 -11.82
C PHE A 295 11.16 -8.17 -10.43
N PHE A 296 10.15 -7.85 -9.62
CA PHE A 296 10.36 -7.23 -8.32
C PHE A 296 10.85 -8.21 -7.25
N PHE A 297 10.50 -9.51 -7.31
CA PHE A 297 11.06 -10.50 -6.38
C PHE A 297 12.47 -10.89 -6.70
N LEU A 298 12.85 -10.77 -7.96
CA LEU A 298 14.22 -10.93 -8.38
C LEU A 298 15.11 -9.73 -7.99
N GLY A 299 14.57 -8.73 -7.27
CA GLY A 299 15.30 -7.54 -6.82
C GLY A 299 15.05 -6.29 -7.66
N GLY A 300 14.11 -6.35 -8.62
CA GLY A 300 13.68 -5.21 -9.40
C GLY A 300 13.04 -4.11 -8.54
N HIS A 301 13.25 -2.86 -8.92
CA HIS A 301 12.66 -1.67 -8.28
C HIS A 301 12.42 -0.58 -9.34
N SER A 302 11.79 0.54 -8.96
CA SER A 302 11.34 1.59 -9.90
C SER A 302 12.45 2.14 -10.81
N LEU A 303 13.67 2.31 -10.28
CA LEU A 303 14.83 2.73 -11.09
C LEU A 303 15.20 1.68 -12.15
N LEU A 304 15.27 0.39 -11.77
CA LEU A 304 15.46 -0.69 -12.73
C LEU A 304 14.28 -0.81 -13.71
N GLY A 305 13.06 -0.53 -13.26
CA GLY A 305 11.87 -0.47 -14.12
C GLY A 305 11.95 0.65 -15.17
N THR A 306 12.53 1.79 -14.81
CA THR A 306 12.79 2.89 -15.76
C THR A 306 13.86 2.50 -16.78
N GLN A 307 14.90 1.78 -16.35
CA GLN A 307 15.91 1.22 -17.26
C GLN A 307 15.34 0.13 -18.16
N LEU A 308 14.43 -0.70 -17.65
CA LEU A 308 13.69 -1.70 -18.43
C LEU A 308 12.89 -1.04 -19.55
N ILE A 309 12.17 0.05 -19.27
CA ILE A 309 11.43 0.82 -20.28
C ILE A 309 12.36 1.37 -21.36
N ALA A 310 13.49 1.95 -20.96
CA ALA A 310 14.47 2.46 -21.91
C ALA A 310 15.04 1.34 -22.82
N ARG A 311 15.40 0.18 -22.26
CA ARG A 311 15.91 -0.96 -23.04
C ARG A 311 14.84 -1.61 -23.91
N ALA A 312 13.58 -1.62 -23.47
CA ALA A 312 12.45 -2.08 -24.27
C ALA A 312 12.22 -1.15 -25.47
N ARG A 313 12.31 0.17 -25.28
CA ARG A 313 12.26 1.15 -26.36
C ARG A 313 13.39 0.94 -27.35
N ASP A 314 14.62 0.75 -26.88
CA ASP A 314 15.76 0.59 -27.77
C ASP A 314 15.73 -0.77 -28.51
N SER A 315 15.16 -1.82 -27.90
CA SER A 315 15.09 -3.17 -28.49
C SER A 315 13.89 -3.37 -29.43
N PHE A 316 12.75 -2.76 -29.14
CA PHE A 316 11.48 -3.01 -29.85
C PHE A 316 10.89 -1.76 -30.50
N GLY A 317 11.47 -0.58 -30.26
CA GLY A 317 10.99 0.69 -30.81
C GLY A 317 9.68 1.19 -30.19
N ILE A 318 9.26 0.66 -29.03
CA ILE A 318 7.99 1.02 -28.36
C ILE A 318 8.25 1.68 -27.01
N GLU A 319 7.33 2.54 -26.58
CA GLU A 319 7.42 3.21 -25.28
C GLU A 319 6.45 2.56 -24.29
N LEU A 320 6.98 1.76 -23.37
CA LEU A 320 6.18 1.11 -22.33
C LEU A 320 5.87 2.11 -21.20
N PRO A 321 4.60 2.31 -20.83
CA PRO A 321 4.26 3.04 -19.61
C PRO A 321 4.86 2.38 -18.39
N LEU A 322 5.38 3.16 -17.43
CA LEU A 322 5.91 2.60 -16.18
C LEU A 322 4.88 1.77 -15.42
N ARG A 323 3.61 2.18 -15.50
CA ARG A 323 2.49 1.42 -14.95
C ARG A 323 2.44 -0.02 -15.46
N THR A 324 2.74 -0.26 -16.74
CA THR A 324 2.77 -1.60 -17.32
C THR A 324 3.76 -2.51 -16.60
N VAL A 325 4.94 -2.00 -16.21
CA VAL A 325 5.95 -2.80 -15.49
C VAL A 325 5.43 -3.25 -14.12
N PHE A 326 4.58 -2.46 -13.48
CA PHE A 326 3.95 -2.81 -12.21
C PHE A 326 2.74 -3.74 -12.37
N ASP A 327 1.91 -3.49 -13.38
CA ASP A 327 0.69 -4.26 -13.64
C ASP A 327 1.00 -5.62 -14.29
N SER A 328 2.14 -5.74 -14.98
CA SER A 328 2.63 -6.91 -15.71
C SER A 328 4.09 -7.21 -15.38
N PRO A 329 4.42 -7.63 -14.15
CA PRO A 329 5.80 -7.71 -13.66
C PRO A 329 6.62 -8.92 -14.16
N THR A 330 6.07 -9.79 -15.03
CA THR A 330 6.81 -10.96 -15.55
C THR A 330 7.19 -10.77 -17.02
N ALA A 331 8.22 -11.48 -17.49
CA ALA A 331 8.62 -11.45 -18.89
C ALA A 331 7.49 -11.88 -19.84
N SER A 332 6.69 -12.89 -19.48
CA SER A 332 5.54 -13.35 -20.27
C SER A 332 4.47 -12.26 -20.40
N GLN A 333 4.10 -11.60 -19.29
CA GLN A 333 3.10 -10.54 -19.29
C GLN A 333 3.58 -9.28 -20.03
N LEU A 334 4.84 -8.88 -19.82
CA LEU A 334 5.46 -7.78 -20.57
C LEU A 334 5.47 -8.09 -22.07
N SER A 335 5.83 -9.31 -22.46
CA SER A 335 5.88 -9.71 -23.87
C SER A 335 4.52 -9.60 -24.54
N VAL A 336 3.44 -10.02 -23.88
CA VAL A 336 2.06 -9.86 -24.39
C VAL A 336 1.74 -8.38 -24.66
N GLU A 337 2.12 -7.48 -23.75
CA GLU A 337 1.85 -6.05 -23.92
C GLU A 337 2.71 -5.43 -25.03
N ILE A 338 3.98 -5.83 -25.12
CA ILE A 338 4.90 -5.43 -26.20
C ILE A 338 4.34 -5.87 -27.55
N GLU A 339 3.92 -7.13 -27.69
CA GLU A 339 3.31 -7.66 -28.91
C GLU A 339 1.99 -6.97 -29.27
N ARG A 340 1.19 -6.59 -28.27
CA ARG A 340 -0.03 -5.81 -28.49
C ARG A 340 0.29 -4.44 -29.09
N MET A 341 1.29 -3.75 -28.56
CA MET A 341 1.73 -2.44 -29.05
C MET A 341 2.36 -2.52 -30.45
N LEU A 342 3.20 -3.52 -30.71
CA LEU A 342 3.79 -3.76 -32.03
C LEU A 342 2.72 -3.96 -33.11
N ARG A 343 1.68 -4.76 -32.81
CA ARG A 343 0.55 -4.98 -33.73
C ARG A 343 -0.23 -3.70 -34.04
N HIS A 344 -0.46 -2.84 -33.04
CA HIS A 344 -1.17 -1.57 -33.26
C HIS A 344 -0.37 -0.60 -34.15
N ARG A 345 0.95 -0.64 -34.07
CA ARG A 345 1.82 0.17 -34.91
C ARG A 345 1.81 -0.29 -36.36
N SER A 346 1.91 -1.60 -36.61
CA SER A 346 1.85 -2.16 -37.97
C SER A 346 0.49 -1.98 -38.67
N SER A 347 -0.59 -1.68 -37.93
CA SER A 347 -1.90 -1.34 -38.50
C SER A 347 -2.14 0.16 -38.73
N ALA A 348 -1.23 1.01 -38.24
CA ALA A 348 -1.30 2.46 -38.37
C ALA A 348 -0.36 3.02 -39.46
N ASP A 349 0.55 2.19 -39.97
CA ASP A 349 1.40 2.43 -41.14
C ASP A 349 0.78 1.80 -42.40
#